data_AF-A0A351VKR9-F1
#
_entry.id   AF-A0A351VKR9-F1
#
_cell.length_a   1.000
_cell.length_b   1.000
_cell.length_c   1.000
_cell.angle_alpha   90.00
_cell.angle_beta   90.00
_cell.angle_gamma   90.00
#
_symmetry.space_group_name_H-M   'P 1'
#
loop_
_entity.id
_entity.type
_entity.pdbx_description
1 polymer ?
#
loop_
_entity_poly.entity_id
_entity_poly.type
_entity_poly.pdbx_seq_one_letter_code
_entity_poly.pdbx_strand_id
1 'polypeptide(L)'
;MEISAIESGMGLSKIFPEQGKISSSSTAEGAGKFFSELVSKVNDMQVQSDKSIQGLASGENKNLHEVMIAVEKASISFQFMSQVRNKALEAYQEVMRMQV
;
A
#
# COMPACT_ATOMS: atom_id res chain seq x y z
N MET A 1 61.16 -17.90 -26.59
CA MET A 1 60.72 -16.64 -27.20
C MET A 1 59.58 -17.02 -28.12
N GLU A 2 58.30 -16.81 -27.82
CA GLU A 2 57.66 -15.78 -26.99
C GLU A 2 56.61 -16.42 -26.07
N ILE A 3 56.54 -15.90 -24.85
CA ILE A 3 55.47 -16.10 -23.87
C ILE A 3 54.71 -14.77 -23.90
N SER A 4 53.39 -14.75 -24.08
CA SER A 4 52.53 -13.62 -23.67
C SER A 4 51.05 -13.95 -23.82
N ALA A 5 50.39 -13.99 -22.65
CA ALA A 5 49.00 -13.62 -22.33
C ALA A 5 47.87 -14.17 -23.23
N ILE A 6 46.99 -15.05 -22.75
CA ILE A 6 45.88 -14.73 -21.82
C ILE A 6 45.24 -13.37 -22.13
N GLU A 7 44.62 -13.24 -23.29
CA GLU A 7 43.46 -12.35 -23.47
C GLU A 7 42.18 -13.20 -23.54
N SER A 8 42.07 -14.10 -22.56
CA SER A 8 40.80 -14.61 -22.07
C SER A 8 40.03 -13.44 -21.44
N GLY A 9 39.49 -12.56 -22.29
CA GLY A 9 38.40 -11.63 -21.98
C GLY A 9 37.05 -12.31 -22.22
N MET A 10 36.95 -13.56 -21.77
CA MET A 10 35.75 -14.38 -21.77
C MET A 10 34.64 -13.63 -21.02
N GLY A 11 33.60 -13.21 -21.73
CA GLY A 11 32.21 -13.28 -21.25
C GLY A 11 31.78 -12.59 -19.94
N LEU A 12 32.59 -11.73 -19.31
CA LEU A 12 32.24 -11.13 -18.01
C LEU A 12 31.20 -9.99 -18.10
N SER A 13 30.82 -9.53 -19.30
CA SER A 13 29.77 -8.53 -19.48
C SER A 13 28.34 -9.09 -19.50
N LYS A 14 28.16 -10.43 -19.50
CA LYS A 14 26.84 -11.09 -19.58
C LYS A 14 26.38 -11.79 -18.29
N ILE A 15 27.20 -11.77 -17.23
CA ILE A 15 26.89 -12.42 -15.94
C ILE A 15 26.34 -11.48 -14.87
N PHE A 16 26.32 -10.17 -15.16
CA PHE A 16 25.50 -9.26 -14.37
C PHE A 16 24.13 -9.23 -15.03
N PRO A 17 23.09 -9.83 -14.41
CA PRO A 17 21.73 -9.47 -14.81
C PRO A 17 21.67 -7.95 -14.62
N GLU A 18 21.42 -7.23 -15.70
CA GLU A 18 20.96 -5.86 -15.61
C GLU A 18 19.71 -5.93 -14.74
N GLN A 19 19.89 -5.64 -13.45
CA GLN A 19 18.86 -5.72 -12.44
C GLN A 19 17.76 -4.83 -12.97
N GLY A 20 16.70 -5.50 -13.44
CA GLY A 20 15.69 -4.88 -14.29
C GLY A 20 15.31 -3.56 -13.67
N LYS A 21 15.32 -2.52 -14.50
CA LYS A 21 14.68 -1.24 -14.18
C LYS A 21 13.38 -1.59 -13.47
N ILE A 22 13.37 -1.41 -12.15
CA ILE A 22 12.15 -1.39 -11.37
C ILE A 22 11.47 -0.15 -11.91
N SER A 23 10.61 -0.35 -12.90
CA SER A 23 9.81 0.70 -13.49
C SER A 23 9.03 1.32 -12.34
N SER A 24 9.45 2.48 -11.88
CA SER A 24 8.84 3.23 -10.79
C SER A 24 7.34 3.48 -11.04
N SER A 25 6.91 3.42 -12.30
CA SER A 25 5.50 3.48 -12.72
C SER A 25 4.63 2.34 -12.17
N SER A 26 5.11 1.08 -12.18
CA SER A 26 4.29 -0.06 -11.74
C SER A 26 4.06 -0.06 -10.23
N THR A 27 5.05 0.42 -9.46
CA THR A 27 4.93 0.54 -7.99
C THR A 27 3.99 1.69 -7.62
N ALA A 28 4.03 2.81 -8.34
CA ALA A 28 3.11 3.93 -8.14
C ALA A 28 1.65 3.56 -8.47
N GLU A 29 1.42 2.84 -9.58
CA GLU A 29 0.09 2.31 -9.92
C GLU A 29 -0.39 1.27 -8.89
N GLY A 30 0.49 0.40 -8.40
CA GLY A 30 0.17 -0.56 -7.33
C GLY A 30 -0.22 0.12 -6.02
N ALA A 31 0.52 1.17 -5.62
CA ALA A 31 0.22 1.96 -4.43
C ALA A 31 -1.11 2.72 -4.55
N GLY A 32 -1.39 3.30 -5.73
CA GLY A 32 -2.66 3.97 -6.01
C GLY A 32 -3.87 3.02 -5.95
N LYS A 33 -3.74 1.83 -6.54
CA LYS A 33 -4.77 0.78 -6.46
C LYS A 33 -5.00 0.34 -5.01
N PHE A 34 -3.94 0.09 -4.26
CA PHE A 34 -4.02 -0.28 -2.84
C PHE A 34 -4.71 0.81 -2.00
N PHE A 35 -4.41 2.09 -2.24
CA PHE A 35 -5.08 3.17 -1.54
C PHE A 35 -6.57 3.25 -1.89
N SER A 36 -6.92 3.06 -3.17
CA SER A 36 -8.32 3.00 -3.62
C SER A 36 -9.10 1.84 -2.97
N GLU A 37 -8.47 0.68 -2.84
CA GLU A 37 -9.05 -0.47 -2.14
C GLU A 37 -9.23 -0.21 -0.64
N LEU A 38 -8.24 0.40 0.01
CA LEU A 38 -8.34 0.80 1.42
C LEU A 38 -9.51 1.76 1.66
N VAL A 39 -9.66 2.79 0.83
CA VAL A 39 -10.75 3.76 0.92
C VAL A 39 -12.10 3.05 0.77
N SER A 40 -12.22 2.18 -0.24
CA SER A 40 -13.46 1.42 -0.47
C SER A 40 -13.79 0.54 0.74
N LYS A 41 -12.79 -0.13 1.32
CA LYS A 41 -12.97 -1.00 2.47
C LYS A 41 -13.36 -0.26 3.75
N VAL A 42 -12.79 0.93 3.99
CA VAL A 42 -13.20 1.79 5.10
C VAL A 42 -14.64 2.26 4.92
N ASN A 43 -15.02 2.64 3.70
CA ASN A 43 -16.41 3.00 3.39
C ASN A 43 -17.38 1.84 3.64
N ASP A 44 -17.03 0.63 3.20
CA ASP A 44 -17.86 -0.56 3.45
C ASP A 44 -18.02 -0.83 4.95
N MET A 45 -16.94 -0.67 5.73
CA MET A 45 -16.99 -0.83 7.19
C MET A 45 -17.84 0.25 7.86
N GLN A 46 -17.83 1.49 7.35
CA GLN A 46 -18.68 2.57 7.82
C GLN A 46 -20.15 2.22 7.59
N VAL A 47 -20.52 1.87 6.35
CA VAL A 47 -21.89 1.51 5.96
C VAL A 47 -22.39 0.30 6.75
N GLN A 48 -21.55 -0.72 6.93
CA GLN A 48 -21.89 -1.90 7.71
C GLN A 48 -22.13 -1.55 9.18
N SER A 49 -21.33 -0.64 9.75
CA SER A 49 -21.49 -0.19 11.13
C SER A 49 -22.79 0.58 11.30
N ASP A 50 -23.13 1.50 10.39
CA ASP A 50 -24.38 2.25 10.42
C ASP A 50 -25.60 1.32 10.33
N LYS A 51 -25.55 0.34 9.43
CA LYS A 51 -26.62 -0.66 9.26
C LYS A 51 -26.80 -1.53 10.51
N SER A 52 -25.68 -1.91 11.14
CA SER A 52 -25.66 -2.63 12.41
C SER A 52 -26.22 -1.81 13.57
N ILE A 53 -25.88 -0.52 13.67
CA ILE A 53 -26.45 0.42 14.65
C ILE A 53 -27.96 0.53 14.46
N GLN A 54 -28.41 0.65 13.21
CA GLN A 54 -29.84 0.79 12.91
C GLN A 54 -30.64 -0.49 13.23
N GLY A 55 -30.07 -1.68 12.98
CA GLY A 55 -30.66 -2.97 13.38
C GLY A 55 -30.69 -3.17 14.90
N LEU A 56 -29.73 -2.61 15.64
CA LEU A 56 -29.77 -2.56 17.10
C LEU A 56 -30.88 -1.64 17.59
N ALA A 57 -30.99 -0.44 17.01
CA ALA A 57 -32.00 0.54 17.39
C ALA A 57 -33.42 0.10 17.06
N SER A 58 -33.62 -0.71 16.00
CA SER A 58 -34.91 -1.32 15.67
C SER A 58 -35.28 -2.53 16.55
N GLY A 59 -34.36 -3.00 17.40
CA GLY A 59 -34.55 -4.17 18.26
C GLY A 59 -34.40 -5.53 17.55
N GLU A 60 -34.02 -5.52 16.27
CA GLU A 60 -33.86 -6.70 15.42
C GLU A 60 -32.51 -7.38 15.64
N ASN A 61 -31.51 -6.64 16.12
CA ASN A 61 -30.17 -7.12 16.37
C ASN A 61 -29.86 -7.11 17.88
N LYS A 62 -29.78 -8.30 18.50
CA LYS A 62 -29.55 -8.47 19.96
C LYS A 62 -28.07 -8.40 20.37
N ASN A 63 -27.14 -8.33 19.41
CA ASN A 63 -25.71 -8.38 19.67
C ASN A 63 -25.08 -6.99 19.72
N LEU A 64 -25.36 -6.24 20.79
CA LEU A 64 -24.73 -4.93 21.07
C LEU A 64 -23.19 -4.98 20.95
N HIS A 65 -22.59 -6.08 21.40
CA HIS A 65 -21.15 -6.29 21.36
C HIS A 65 -20.59 -6.34 19.92
N GLU A 66 -21.26 -6.99 18.98
CA GLU A 66 -20.79 -7.08 17.59
C GLU A 66 -20.81 -5.72 16.91
N VAL A 67 -21.79 -4.89 17.22
CA VAL A 67 -21.89 -3.54 16.65
C VAL A 67 -20.86 -2.61 17.25
N MET A 68 -20.63 -2.66 18.57
CA MET A 68 -19.51 -1.92 19.15
C MET A 68 -18.17 -2.35 18.55
N ILE A 69 -17.94 -3.65 18.34
CA ILE A 69 -16.72 -4.14 17.67
C ILE A 69 -16.62 -3.62 16.24
N ALA A 70 -17.72 -3.60 15.48
CA ALA A 70 -17.73 -3.10 14.11
C ALA A 70 -17.38 -1.61 14.05
N VAL A 71 -18.00 -0.80 14.93
CA VAL A 71 -17.74 0.64 15.05
C VAL A 71 -16.29 0.91 15.46
N GLU A 72 -15.77 0.19 16.45
CA GLU A 72 -14.38 0.34 16.90
C GLU A 72 -13.40 0.00 15.77
N LYS A 73 -13.67 -1.09 15.04
CA LYS A 73 -12.85 -1.51 13.90
C LYS A 73 -12.87 -0.47 12.77
N ALA A 74 -14.04 0.12 12.48
CA ALA A 74 -14.18 1.20 11.50
C ALA A 74 -13.39 2.44 11.91
N SER A 75 -13.49 2.86 13.18
CA SER A 75 -12.73 3.99 13.72
C SER A 75 -11.22 3.80 13.58
N ILE A 76 -10.68 2.66 14.04
CA ILE A 76 -9.25 2.35 13.95
C ILE A 76 -8.78 2.28 12.49
N SER A 77 -9.58 1.68 11.60
CA SER A 77 -9.23 1.56 10.18
C SER A 77 -9.22 2.92 9.49
N PHE A 78 -10.14 3.81 9.84
CA PHE A 78 -10.15 5.18 9.34
C PHE A 78 -8.93 5.99 9.82
N GLN A 79 -8.58 5.87 11.10
CA GLN A 79 -7.36 6.50 11.64
C GLN A 79 -6.11 6.02 10.92
N PHE A 80 -5.99 4.71 10.69
CA PHE A 80 -4.89 4.13 9.92
C PHE A 80 -4.85 4.68 8.49
N MET A 81 -6.00 4.74 7.80
CA MET A 81 -6.08 5.30 6.45
C MET A 81 -5.63 6.78 6.40
N SER A 82 -5.99 7.57 7.40
CA SER A 82 -5.54 8.96 7.53
C SER A 82 -4.02 9.06 7.68
N GLN A 83 -3.40 8.19 8.47
CA GLN A 83 -1.94 8.11 8.60
C GLN A 83 -1.27 7.71 7.27
N VAL A 84 -1.81 6.71 6.57
CA VAL A 84 -1.32 6.29 5.25
C VAL A 84 -1.41 7.45 4.25
N ARG A 85 -2.53 8.18 4.23
CA ARG A 85 -2.69 9.37 3.40
C ARG A 85 -1.61 10.42 3.70
N ASN A 86 -1.37 10.72 4.98
CA ASN A 86 -0.35 11.69 5.38
C ASN A 86 1.05 11.23 4.95
N LYS A 87 1.39 9.95 5.10
CA LYS A 87 2.68 9.42 4.66
C LYS A 87 2.85 9.39 3.14
N ALA A 88 1.78 9.15 2.39
CA ALA A 88 1.80 9.26 0.94
C ALA A 88 2.09 10.71 0.49
N LEU A 89 1.49 11.70 1.16
CA LEU A 89 1.77 13.12 0.89
C LEU A 89 3.19 13.54 1.27
N GLU A 90 3.69 13.08 2.43
CA GLU A 90 5.08 13.31 2.85
C GLU A 90 6.08 12.70 1.87
N ALA A 91 5.87 11.45 1.44
CA ALA A 91 6.71 10.77 0.47
C ALA A 91 6.73 11.51 -0.88
N TYR A 92 5.58 12.02 -1.33
CA TYR A 92 5.50 12.85 -2.54
C TYR A 92 6.30 14.15 -2.41
N GLN A 93 6.19 14.83 -1.25
CA GLN A 93 6.98 16.04 -0.99
C GLN A 93 8.49 15.77 -0.90
N GLU A 94 8.89 14.64 -0.33
CA GLU A 94 10.30 14.27 -0.22
C GLU A 94 10.93 13.99 -1.59
N VAL A 95 10.21 13.27 -2.47
CA VAL A 95 10.67 13.03 -3.86
C VAL A 95 10.86 14.35 -4.61
N MET A 96 9.96 15.33 -4.42
CA MET A 96 10.11 16.66 -5.00
C MET A 96 11.32 17.43 -4.46
N ARG A 97 11.62 17.30 -3.16
CA ARG A 97 12.79 17.94 -2.52
C ARG A 97 14.13 17.34 -2.95
N MET A 98 14.16 16.09 -3.41
CA MET A 98 15.39 15.46 -3.92
C MET A 98 15.79 15.94 -5.32
N GLN A 99 14.87 16.52 -6.11
CA GLN A 99 15.11 16.86 -7.51
C GLN A 99 15.48 18.34 -7.76
N VAL A 100 15.63 19.16 -6.71
CA VAL A 100 16.12 20.55 -6.83
C VAL A 100 17.60 20.67 -6.50
#